data_AF-A0A1Y3TST5-F1
#
_entry.id   AF-A0A1Y3TST5-F1
#
_cell.length_a   1.000
_cell.length_b   1.000
_cell.length_c   1.000
_cell.angle_alpha   90.00
_cell.angle_beta   90.00
_cell.angle_gamma   90.00
#
_symmetry.space_group_name_H-M   'P 1'
#
loop_
_entity.id
_entity.type
_entity.pdbx_description
1 polymer ?
#
loop_
_entity_poly.entity_id
_entity_poly.type
_entity_poly.pdbx_seq_one_letter_code
_entity_poly.pdbx_strand_id
1 'polypeptide(L)'
;MAILIKKVKTAVGQMIHSIQRKVEYLRERLECMLGIYRVDIQHIYSPEENRLIEQSSELIQQFFPGPPGSLLLTEDFESRCEVIEDFAHRLIQIYGLENVEVIVTDDPELFSSDSGVIFGRTRVDQKTVYINANLLRLDNEDVLEHLVGTVIHELRHIMQFEIMTLVNTRGVSYQRRRAWRYTTANYVDAGLDMEAYSSQSIEFDARNFTNRIWQRAYGMSVPLGGH
;
A
#
# COMPACT_ATOMS: atom_id res chain seq x y z
N MET A 1 -36.40 -11.49 29.79
CA MET A 1 -35.27 -12.43 29.60
C MET A 1 -34.78 -12.50 28.15
N ALA A 2 -35.67 -12.73 27.16
CA ALA A 2 -35.29 -12.84 25.73
C ALA A 2 -34.59 -11.60 25.14
N ILE A 3 -34.99 -10.39 25.54
CA ILE A 3 -34.37 -9.13 25.06
C ILE A 3 -32.92 -8.99 25.56
N LEU A 4 -32.65 -9.41 26.81
CA LEU A 4 -31.32 -9.35 27.41
C LEU A 4 -30.36 -10.34 26.73
N ILE A 5 -30.84 -11.56 26.46
CA ILE A 5 -30.08 -12.59 25.72
C ILE A 5 -29.74 -12.12 24.31
N LYS A 6 -30.68 -11.45 23.61
CA LYS A 6 -30.42 -10.88 22.28
C LYS A 6 -29.34 -9.81 22.30
N LYS A 7 -29.39 -8.87 23.26
CA LYS A 7 -28.38 -7.81 23.41
C LYS A 7 -26.99 -8.37 23.73
N VAL A 8 -26.90 -9.35 24.62
CA VAL A 8 -25.63 -10.01 24.97
C VAL A 8 -25.05 -10.76 23.77
N LYS A 9 -25.87 -11.49 23.01
CA LYS A 9 -25.42 -12.17 21.77
C LYS A 9 -24.90 -11.19 20.73
N THR A 10 -25.56 -10.05 20.54
CA THR A 10 -25.10 -9.00 19.62
C THR A 10 -23.76 -8.40 20.08
N ALA A 11 -23.61 -8.09 21.37
CA ALA A 11 -22.36 -7.53 21.91
C ALA A 11 -21.18 -8.53 21.81
N VAL A 12 -21.41 -9.81 22.13
CA VAL A 12 -20.40 -10.86 21.99
C VAL A 12 -20.04 -11.09 20.52
N GLY A 13 -21.01 -11.06 19.61
CA GLY A 13 -20.76 -11.15 18.16
C GLY A 13 -19.89 -10.00 17.65
N GLN A 14 -20.18 -8.77 18.07
CA GLN A 14 -19.38 -7.59 17.73
C GLN A 14 -17.95 -7.67 18.31
N MET A 15 -17.80 -8.19 19.53
CA MET A 15 -16.49 -8.40 20.15
C MET A 15 -15.67 -9.47 19.42
N ILE A 16 -16.29 -10.61 19.05
CA ILE A 16 -15.63 -11.68 18.29
C ILE A 16 -15.20 -11.17 16.91
N HIS A 17 -16.06 -10.44 16.19
CA HIS A 17 -15.66 -9.78 14.94
C HIS A 17 -14.50 -8.81 15.18
N SER A 18 -14.56 -7.94 16.18
CA SER A 18 -13.44 -7.03 16.51
C SER A 18 -12.12 -7.76 16.77
N ILE A 19 -12.15 -8.93 17.43
CA ILE A 19 -10.95 -9.75 17.66
C ILE A 19 -10.46 -10.39 16.35
N GLN A 20 -11.35 -10.99 15.55
CA GLN A 20 -11.00 -11.55 14.25
C GLN A 20 -10.35 -10.50 13.35
N ARG A 21 -10.90 -9.28 13.34
CA ARG A 21 -10.35 -8.12 12.62
C ARG A 21 -8.95 -7.74 13.06
N LYS A 22 -8.69 -7.72 14.37
CA LYS A 22 -7.36 -7.42 14.91
C LYS A 22 -6.36 -8.53 14.61
N VAL A 23 -6.78 -9.78 14.61
CA VAL A 23 -5.93 -10.93 14.25
C VAL A 23 -5.60 -10.91 12.76
N GLU A 24 -6.58 -10.62 11.90
CA GLU A 24 -6.39 -10.50 10.46
C GLU A 24 -5.48 -9.31 10.13
N TYR A 25 -5.66 -8.18 10.82
CA TYR A 25 -4.76 -7.02 10.74
C TYR A 25 -3.32 -7.37 11.15
N LEU A 26 -3.14 -8.02 12.30
CA LEU A 26 -1.82 -8.45 12.75
C LEU A 26 -1.20 -9.46 11.77
N ARG A 27 -2.03 -10.33 11.19
CA ARG A 27 -1.61 -11.28 10.16
C ARG A 27 -1.16 -10.57 8.89
N GLU A 28 -1.94 -9.64 8.34
CA GLU A 28 -1.55 -8.85 7.16
C GLU A 28 -0.27 -8.06 7.42
N ARG A 29 -0.14 -7.43 8.60
CA ARG A 29 1.09 -6.71 8.96
C ARG A 29 2.28 -7.64 9.16
N LEU A 30 2.10 -8.79 9.80
CA LEU A 30 3.15 -9.79 9.95
C LEU A 30 3.54 -10.39 8.61
N GLU A 31 2.59 -10.69 7.74
CA GLU A 31 2.84 -11.19 6.39
C GLU A 31 3.62 -10.15 5.57
N CYS A 32 3.23 -8.87 5.62
CA CYS A 32 3.97 -7.79 4.99
C CYS A 32 5.37 -7.61 5.59
N MET A 33 5.53 -7.70 6.92
CA MET A 33 6.84 -7.65 7.58
C MET A 33 7.71 -8.86 7.23
N LEU A 34 7.12 -10.02 7.00
CA LEU A 34 7.83 -11.26 6.64
C LEU A 34 8.05 -11.41 5.13
N GLY A 35 7.80 -10.36 4.32
CA GLY A 35 7.95 -10.41 2.86
C GLY A 35 6.97 -11.34 2.14
N ILE A 36 5.84 -11.68 2.77
CA ILE A 36 4.80 -12.54 2.18
C ILE A 36 3.82 -11.67 1.37
N TYR A 37 4.10 -11.54 0.07
CA TYR A 37 3.29 -10.76 -0.87
C TYR A 37 2.13 -11.58 -1.44
N ARG A 38 0.95 -11.45 -0.83
CA ARG A 38 -0.27 -12.11 -1.34
C ARG A 38 -0.83 -11.37 -2.54
N VAL A 39 -1.09 -12.12 -3.60
CA VAL A 39 -1.63 -11.59 -4.85
C VAL A 39 -3.00 -12.21 -5.10
N ASP A 40 -3.98 -11.36 -5.39
CA ASP A 40 -5.23 -11.79 -5.97
C ASP A 40 -5.06 -11.98 -7.49
N ILE A 41 -4.94 -13.25 -7.89
CA ILE A 41 -4.80 -13.67 -9.29
C ILE A 41 -6.09 -13.47 -10.11
N GLN A 42 -7.24 -13.30 -9.44
CA GLN A 42 -8.50 -13.02 -10.12
C GLN A 42 -8.63 -11.53 -10.48
N HIS A 43 -7.78 -10.68 -9.90
CA HIS A 43 -7.72 -9.27 -10.24
C HIS A 43 -7.13 -9.07 -11.65
N ILE A 44 -7.97 -8.62 -12.59
CA ILE A 44 -7.56 -8.43 -13.99
C ILE A 44 -7.05 -7.01 -14.20
N TYR A 45 -5.73 -6.86 -14.32
CA TYR A 45 -5.11 -5.62 -14.78
C TYR A 45 -5.28 -5.45 -16.30
N SER A 46 -5.43 -4.20 -16.73
CA SER A 46 -5.40 -3.86 -18.16
C SER A 46 -4.03 -4.17 -18.78
N PRO A 47 -3.91 -4.25 -20.12
CA PRO A 47 -2.62 -4.41 -20.78
C PRO A 47 -1.61 -3.30 -20.42
N GLU A 48 -2.10 -2.07 -20.22
CA GLU A 48 -1.28 -0.93 -19.82
C GLU A 48 -0.73 -1.14 -18.40
N GLU A 49 -1.58 -1.47 -17.44
CA GLU A 49 -1.15 -1.69 -16.05
C GLU A 49 -0.19 -2.87 -15.94
N ASN A 50 -0.39 -3.94 -16.72
CA ASN A 50 0.57 -5.06 -16.74
C ASN A 50 1.95 -4.61 -17.23
N ARG A 51 2.01 -3.71 -18.22
CA ARG A 51 3.28 -3.11 -18.67
C ARG A 51 3.92 -2.27 -17.57
N LEU A 52 3.13 -1.47 -16.85
CA LEU A 52 3.64 -0.68 -15.73
C LEU A 52 4.16 -1.56 -14.59
N ILE A 53 3.49 -2.68 -14.29
CA ILE A 53 3.95 -3.68 -13.31
C ILE A 53 5.29 -4.27 -13.75
N GLU A 54 5.42 -4.63 -15.03
CA GLU A 54 6.66 -5.15 -15.60
C GLU A 54 7.81 -4.14 -15.50
N GLN A 55 7.61 -2.91 -15.98
CA GLN A 55 8.62 -1.86 -15.90
C GLN A 55 9.00 -1.51 -14.45
N SER A 56 8.03 -1.49 -13.53
CA SER A 56 8.31 -1.26 -12.11
C SER A 56 9.12 -2.42 -11.49
N SER A 57 8.83 -3.66 -11.90
CA SER A 57 9.57 -4.84 -11.42
C SER A 57 11.01 -4.88 -11.95
N GLU A 58 11.24 -4.36 -13.16
CA GLU A 58 12.60 -4.21 -13.68
C GLU A 58 13.34 -3.08 -12.97
N LEU A 59 12.66 -1.96 -12.70
CA LEU A 59 13.23 -0.83 -11.97
C LEU A 59 13.65 -1.22 -10.55
N ILE A 60 12.79 -1.92 -9.81
CA ILE A 60 13.12 -2.32 -8.43
C ILE A 60 14.33 -3.26 -8.41
N GLN A 61 14.46 -4.18 -9.36
CA GLN A 61 15.65 -5.04 -9.48
C GLN A 61 16.92 -4.26 -9.86
N GLN A 62 16.78 -3.16 -10.63
CA GLN A 62 17.92 -2.29 -10.98
C GLN A 62 18.42 -1.49 -9.77
N PHE A 63 17.52 -0.94 -8.96
CA PHE A 63 17.87 -0.24 -7.72
C PHE A 63 18.33 -1.21 -6.64
N PHE A 64 17.68 -2.37 -6.55
CA PHE A 64 17.86 -3.33 -5.49
C PHE A 64 18.06 -4.73 -6.09
N PRO A 65 19.32 -5.08 -6.44
CA PRO A 65 19.65 -6.40 -6.99
C PRO A 65 19.47 -7.56 -5.99
N GLY A 66 19.25 -7.23 -4.71
CA GLY A 66 18.84 -8.14 -3.64
C GLY A 66 17.61 -7.61 -2.89
N PRO A 67 17.28 -8.16 -1.70
CA PRO A 67 16.20 -7.63 -0.88
C PRO A 67 16.45 -6.15 -0.55
N PRO A 68 15.52 -5.23 -0.84
CA PRO A 68 15.77 -3.80 -0.66
C PRO A 68 16.08 -3.40 0.77
N GLY A 69 15.51 -4.10 1.76
CA GLY A 69 15.82 -3.90 3.16
C GLY A 69 17.31 -4.08 3.48
N SER A 70 17.93 -5.17 2.99
CA SER A 70 19.34 -5.45 3.29
C SER A 70 20.27 -4.42 2.66
N LEU A 71 19.93 -3.93 1.46
CA LEU A 71 20.72 -2.91 0.77
C LEU A 71 20.61 -1.56 1.48
N LEU A 72 19.40 -1.13 1.83
CA LEU A 72 19.20 0.12 2.57
C LEU A 72 19.89 0.09 3.94
N LEU A 73 19.97 -1.09 4.58
CA LEU A 73 20.64 -1.23 5.87
C LEU A 73 22.14 -0.92 5.80
N THR A 74 22.80 -1.10 4.64
CA THR A 74 24.23 -0.78 4.47
C THR A 74 24.50 0.70 4.22
N GLU A 75 23.47 1.47 3.90
CA GLU A 75 23.54 2.90 3.62
C GLU A 75 23.34 3.73 4.89
N ASP A 76 23.87 4.96 4.90
CA ASP A 76 23.55 5.96 5.92
C ASP A 76 22.16 6.59 5.71
N PHE A 77 21.68 7.36 6.69
CA PHE A 77 20.32 7.89 6.67
C PHE A 77 20.06 8.79 5.46
N GLU A 78 21.00 9.68 5.14
CA GLU A 78 20.93 10.59 4.00
C GLU A 78 20.86 9.81 2.69
N SER A 79 21.74 8.81 2.51
CA SER A 79 21.75 7.96 1.31
C SER A 79 20.47 7.11 1.19
N ARG A 80 19.92 6.63 2.31
CA ARG A 80 18.60 5.96 2.33
C ARG A 80 17.49 6.90 1.82
N CYS A 81 17.51 8.17 2.23
CA CYS A 81 16.53 9.15 1.76
C CYS A 81 16.67 9.40 0.25
N GLU A 82 17.90 9.64 -0.22
CA GLU A 82 18.19 9.87 -1.65
C GLU A 82 17.75 8.70 -2.52
N VAL A 83 18.05 7.46 -2.10
CA VAL A 83 17.63 6.24 -2.82
C VAL A 83 16.11 6.14 -2.92
N ILE A 84 15.37 6.47 -1.86
CA ILE A 84 13.91 6.45 -1.85
C ILE A 84 13.33 7.52 -2.78
N GLU A 85 13.87 8.74 -2.74
CA GLU A 85 13.43 9.84 -3.61
C GLU A 85 13.72 9.53 -5.08
N ASP A 86 14.92 9.05 -5.40
CA ASP A 86 15.30 8.66 -6.76
C ASP A 86 14.44 7.51 -7.28
N PHE A 87 14.20 6.49 -6.45
CA PHE A 87 13.31 5.39 -6.80
C PHE A 87 11.90 5.89 -7.10
N ALA A 88 11.35 6.77 -6.26
CA ALA A 88 10.03 7.35 -6.45
C ALA A 88 9.93 8.21 -7.72
N HIS A 89 10.94 9.03 -8.02
CA HIS A 89 11.01 9.82 -9.24
C HIS A 89 11.05 8.96 -10.50
N ARG A 90 11.77 7.83 -10.48
CA ARG A 90 11.78 6.87 -11.60
C ARG A 90 10.43 6.18 -11.78
N LEU A 91 9.74 5.84 -10.68
CA LEU A 91 8.37 5.31 -10.75
C LEU A 91 7.38 6.34 -11.32
N ILE A 92 7.47 7.61 -10.92
CA ILE A 92 6.67 8.71 -11.48
C ILE A 92 6.83 8.79 -13.01
N GLN A 93 8.08 8.68 -13.50
CA GLN A 93 8.37 8.65 -14.93
C GLN A 93 7.75 7.43 -15.63
N ILE A 94 7.88 6.23 -15.05
CA ILE A 94 7.29 4.99 -15.60
C ILE A 94 5.76 5.11 -15.66
N TYR A 95 5.14 5.62 -14.62
CA TYR A 95 3.68 5.77 -14.53
C TYR A 95 3.14 6.92 -15.38
N GLY A 96 4.02 7.79 -15.89
CA GLY A 96 3.65 8.99 -16.63
C GLY A 96 2.77 9.93 -15.79
N LEU A 97 3.10 10.07 -14.50
CA LEU A 97 2.38 10.98 -13.61
C LEU A 97 2.96 12.39 -13.74
N GLU A 98 2.09 13.38 -13.90
CA GLU A 98 2.50 14.77 -14.06
C GLU A 98 2.30 15.56 -12.78
N ASN A 99 3.29 16.41 -12.44
CA ASN A 99 3.27 17.30 -11.27
C ASN A 99 3.07 16.55 -9.95
N VAL A 100 3.72 15.38 -9.82
CA VAL A 100 3.74 14.61 -8.57
C VAL A 100 5.04 14.92 -7.84
N GLU A 101 4.92 15.18 -6.54
CA GLU A 101 6.05 15.40 -5.64
C GLU A 101 6.11 14.27 -4.60
N VAL A 102 7.31 13.78 -4.32
CA VAL A 102 7.55 12.81 -3.25
C VAL A 102 8.46 13.49 -2.23
N ILE A 103 8.03 13.50 -0.97
CA ILE A 103 8.71 14.20 0.11
C ILE A 103 9.02 13.20 1.22
N VAL A 104 10.31 12.99 1.48
CA VAL A 104 10.78 12.24 2.66
C VAL A 104 10.85 13.22 3.83
N THR A 105 10.01 13.01 4.85
CA THR A 105 9.87 13.95 5.97
C THR A 105 9.61 13.24 7.30
N ASP A 106 9.98 13.87 8.40
CA ASP A 106 9.68 13.43 9.77
C ASP A 106 8.59 14.25 10.46
N ASP A 107 7.79 15.01 9.68
CA ASP A 107 6.69 15.83 10.18
C ASP A 107 5.70 15.00 11.02
N PRO A 108 5.59 15.28 12.34
CA PRO A 108 4.71 14.53 13.21
C PRO A 108 3.23 14.75 12.89
N GLU A 109 2.82 15.86 12.29
CA GLU A 109 1.40 16.09 11.94
C GLU A 109 0.94 15.18 10.80
N LEU A 110 1.87 14.78 9.93
CA LEU A 110 1.59 13.85 8.83
C LEU A 110 1.50 12.40 9.30
N PHE A 111 2.27 12.03 10.32
CA PHE A 111 2.44 10.64 10.75
C PHE A 111 1.94 10.34 12.16
N SER A 112 1.37 11.31 12.87
CA SER A 112 0.71 11.07 14.16
C SER A 112 -0.53 10.22 13.95
N SER A 113 -0.59 9.07 14.62
CA SER A 113 -1.78 8.22 14.64
C SER A 113 -1.89 7.44 15.95
N ASP A 114 -3.10 7.42 16.50
CA ASP A 114 -3.43 6.58 17.66
C ASP A 114 -3.53 5.08 17.31
N SER A 115 -3.53 4.74 16.02
CA SER A 115 -3.76 3.38 15.50
C SER A 115 -2.51 2.65 15.03
N GLY A 116 -1.35 3.31 15.06
CA GLY A 116 -0.05 2.70 14.80
C GLY A 116 0.85 3.51 13.88
N VAL A 117 1.92 2.86 13.43
CA VAL A 117 2.94 3.48 12.56
C VAL A 117 2.39 3.68 11.15
N ILE A 118 2.50 4.92 10.63
CA ILE A 118 2.23 5.30 9.25
C ILE A 118 3.57 5.35 8.49
N PHE A 119 3.68 4.57 7.43
CA PHE A 119 4.89 4.50 6.59
C PHE A 119 4.92 5.58 5.51
N GLY A 120 3.75 5.89 4.96
CA GLY A 120 3.57 6.90 3.94
C GLY A 120 2.14 7.42 3.92
N ARG A 121 1.93 8.52 3.22
CA ARG A 121 0.62 9.14 3.05
C ARG A 121 0.54 9.85 1.71
N THR A 122 -0.54 9.64 0.99
CA THR A 122 -0.85 10.37 -0.24
C THR A 122 -1.85 11.50 0.01
N ARG A 123 -1.56 12.69 -0.53
CA ARG A 123 -2.53 13.79 -0.70
C ARG A 123 -2.82 13.97 -2.18
N VAL A 124 -3.87 13.31 -2.66
CA VAL A 124 -4.23 13.23 -4.08
C VAL A 124 -4.60 14.58 -4.72
N ASP A 125 -5.14 15.49 -3.92
CA ASP A 125 -5.50 16.87 -4.32
C ASP A 125 -4.26 17.75 -4.54
N GLN A 126 -3.21 17.51 -3.75
CA GLN A 126 -1.91 18.19 -3.86
C GLN A 126 -0.94 17.47 -4.79
N LYS A 127 -1.29 16.25 -5.24
CA LYS A 127 -0.39 15.33 -5.94
C LYS A 127 0.93 15.09 -5.19
N THR A 128 0.85 14.99 -3.87
CA THR A 128 2.04 14.81 -3.02
C THR A 128 1.98 13.46 -2.31
N VAL A 129 3.10 12.74 -2.34
CA VAL A 129 3.34 11.54 -1.54
C VAL A 129 4.35 11.89 -0.45
N TYR A 130 4.00 11.58 0.80
CA TYR A 130 4.89 11.75 1.94
C TYR A 130 5.38 10.38 2.40
N ILE A 131 6.68 10.24 2.63
CA ILE A 131 7.31 9.04 3.17
C ILE A 131 7.93 9.36 4.53
N ASN A 132 7.71 8.49 5.52
CA ASN A 132 8.10 8.74 6.90
C ASN A 132 9.61 8.52 7.12
N ALA A 133 10.36 9.61 7.18
CA ALA A 133 11.81 9.61 7.37
C ALA A 133 12.25 8.98 8.71
N ASN A 134 11.40 9.00 9.74
CA ASN A 134 11.74 8.36 11.02
C ASN A 134 11.92 6.85 10.89
N LEU A 135 11.27 6.22 9.91
CA LEU A 135 11.39 4.79 9.68
C LEU A 135 12.67 4.43 8.90
N LEU A 136 13.19 5.34 8.08
CA LEU A 136 14.50 5.16 7.42
C LEU A 136 15.68 5.20 8.41
N ARG A 137 15.48 5.81 9.57
CA ARG A 137 16.47 5.84 10.66
C ARG A 137 16.53 4.52 11.46
N LEU A 138 15.58 3.62 11.23
CA LEU A 138 15.55 2.34 11.94
C LEU A 138 16.46 1.35 11.21
N ASP A 139 17.38 0.74 11.96
CA ASP A 139 18.21 -0.36 11.48
C ASP A 139 17.43 -1.68 11.54
N ASN A 140 16.30 -1.72 10.83
CA ASN A 140 15.45 -2.89 10.72
C ASN A 140 15.15 -3.18 9.24
N GLU A 141 15.69 -4.29 8.77
CA GLU A 141 15.60 -4.72 7.37
C GLU A 141 14.16 -4.80 6.85
N ASP A 142 13.25 -5.42 7.62
CA ASP A 142 11.85 -5.59 7.23
C ASP A 142 11.13 -4.23 7.10
N VAL A 143 11.41 -3.29 8.00
CA VAL A 143 10.86 -1.93 7.95
C VAL A 143 11.35 -1.17 6.71
N LEU A 144 12.65 -1.29 6.41
CA LEU A 144 13.25 -0.65 5.24
C LEU A 144 12.71 -1.24 3.93
N GLU A 145 12.55 -2.57 3.85
CA GLU A 145 11.90 -3.21 2.70
C GLU A 145 10.44 -2.73 2.54
N HIS A 146 9.71 -2.64 3.65
CA HIS A 146 8.32 -2.20 3.62
C HIS A 146 8.16 -0.75 3.15
N LEU A 147 9.12 0.14 3.45
CA LEU A 147 9.13 1.51 2.94
C LEU A 147 9.22 1.57 1.41
N VAL A 148 10.03 0.71 0.79
CA VAL A 148 10.12 0.62 -0.67
C VAL A 148 8.78 0.22 -1.28
N GLY A 149 8.09 -0.75 -0.67
CA GLY A 149 6.73 -1.12 -1.05
C GLY A 149 5.71 0.01 -0.83
N THR A 150 5.89 0.80 0.23
CA THR A 150 5.04 1.95 0.54
C THR A 150 5.11 3.02 -0.55
N VAL A 151 6.30 3.32 -1.09
CA VAL A 151 6.45 4.26 -2.22
C VAL A 151 5.56 3.85 -3.40
N ILE A 152 5.59 2.58 -3.77
CA ILE A 152 4.78 2.03 -4.87
C ILE A 152 3.29 2.15 -4.55
N HIS A 153 2.89 1.80 -3.31
CA HIS A 153 1.51 1.86 -2.84
C HIS A 153 0.94 3.28 -2.89
N GLU A 154 1.67 4.26 -2.37
CA GLU A 154 1.24 5.65 -2.34
C GLU A 154 1.20 6.27 -3.75
N LEU A 155 2.17 5.97 -4.62
CA LEU A 155 2.11 6.40 -6.02
C LEU A 155 0.95 5.75 -6.78
N ARG A 156 0.55 4.53 -6.43
CA ARG A 156 -0.65 3.89 -6.98
C ARG A 156 -1.92 4.66 -6.62
N HIS A 157 -2.02 5.26 -5.43
CA HIS A 157 -3.14 6.12 -5.07
C HIS A 157 -3.25 7.37 -5.96
N ILE A 158 -2.12 8.02 -6.29
CA ILE A 158 -2.10 9.12 -7.28
C ILE A 158 -2.56 8.62 -8.65
N MET A 159 -2.05 7.46 -9.09
CA MET A 159 -2.42 6.88 -10.37
C MET A 159 -3.92 6.55 -10.44
N GLN A 160 -4.47 5.95 -9.39
CA GLN A 160 -5.90 5.67 -9.27
C GLN A 160 -6.73 6.95 -9.31
N PHE A 161 -6.26 8.03 -8.67
CA PHE A 161 -6.90 9.34 -8.72
C PHE A 161 -7.00 9.88 -10.15
N GLU A 162 -5.91 9.85 -10.93
CA GLU A 162 -5.93 10.24 -12.35
C GLU A 162 -6.86 9.36 -13.19
N ILE A 163 -6.84 8.04 -12.96
CA ILE A 163 -7.69 7.08 -13.68
C ILE A 163 -9.18 7.35 -13.39
N MET A 164 -9.53 7.59 -12.12
CA MET A 164 -10.91 7.82 -11.72
C MET A 164 -11.41 9.23 -12.07
N THR A 165 -10.52 10.21 -12.22
CA THR A 165 -10.86 11.56 -12.71
C THR A 165 -10.80 11.68 -14.24
N LEU A 166 -10.53 10.57 -14.94
CA LEU A 166 -10.51 10.46 -16.40
C LEU A 166 -9.34 11.20 -17.08
N VAL A 167 -8.29 11.57 -16.34
CA VAL A 167 -7.08 12.19 -16.89
C VAL A 167 -6.34 11.19 -17.79
N ASN A 168 -6.04 10.02 -17.25
CA ASN A 168 -5.50 8.89 -18.03
C ASN A 168 -6.12 7.59 -17.51
N THR A 169 -7.01 7.02 -18.30
CA THR A 169 -7.78 5.84 -17.85
C THR A 169 -6.97 4.56 -17.83
N ARG A 170 -5.81 4.51 -18.52
CA ARG A 170 -4.92 3.33 -18.62
C ARG A 170 -5.68 2.03 -18.95
N GLY A 171 -6.77 2.11 -19.72
CA GLY A 171 -7.60 0.94 -20.06
C GLY A 171 -8.38 0.32 -18.90
N VAL A 172 -8.43 0.97 -17.73
CA VAL A 172 -9.18 0.49 -16.56
C VAL A 172 -10.68 0.54 -16.80
N SER A 173 -11.38 -0.56 -16.49
CA SER A 173 -12.82 -0.68 -16.68
C SER A 173 -13.61 0.37 -15.90
N TYR A 174 -14.82 0.68 -16.37
CA TYR A 174 -15.73 1.55 -15.63
C TYR A 174 -16.10 0.98 -14.27
N GLN A 175 -16.32 -0.34 -14.14
CA GLN A 175 -16.69 -0.94 -12.86
C GLN A 175 -15.61 -0.72 -11.79
N ARG A 176 -14.34 -0.92 -12.13
CA ARG A 176 -13.24 -0.76 -11.18
C ARG A 176 -13.06 0.71 -10.76
N ARG A 177 -13.13 1.65 -11.72
CA ARG A 177 -13.13 3.09 -11.42
C ARG A 177 -14.29 3.52 -10.53
N ARG A 178 -15.48 2.99 -10.78
CA ARG A 178 -16.67 3.27 -9.97
C ARG A 178 -16.51 2.76 -8.54
N ALA A 179 -15.92 1.58 -8.35
CA ALA A 179 -15.62 1.04 -7.03
C ALA A 179 -14.67 1.95 -6.26
N TRP A 180 -13.57 2.39 -6.90
CA TRP A 180 -12.63 3.33 -6.27
C TRP A 180 -13.29 4.65 -5.88
N ARG A 181 -14.05 5.28 -6.78
CA ARG A 181 -14.78 6.53 -6.46
C ARG A 181 -15.73 6.35 -5.29
N TYR A 182 -16.42 5.21 -5.21
CA TYR A 182 -17.31 4.90 -4.09
C TYR A 182 -16.53 4.80 -2.79
N THR A 183 -15.40 4.10 -2.77
CA THR A 183 -14.58 3.98 -1.55
C THR A 183 -13.92 5.29 -1.16
N THR A 184 -13.45 6.10 -2.10
CA THR A 184 -12.91 7.44 -1.79
C THR A 184 -13.97 8.36 -1.17
N ALA A 185 -15.21 8.31 -1.66
CA ALA A 185 -16.31 9.10 -1.11
C ALA A 185 -16.81 8.61 0.26
N ASN A 186 -16.55 7.35 0.61
CA ASN A 186 -16.97 6.71 1.85
C ASN A 186 -15.76 6.18 2.63
N TYR A 187 -14.66 6.93 2.58
CA TYR A 187 -13.36 6.43 3.04
C TYR A 187 -13.39 6.12 4.53
N VAL A 188 -12.95 4.92 4.88
CA VAL A 188 -12.81 4.49 6.27
C VAL A 188 -11.35 4.63 6.68
N ASP A 189 -11.10 5.42 7.72
CA ASP A 189 -9.76 5.59 8.26
C ASP A 189 -9.29 4.31 8.97
N ALA A 190 -8.02 3.95 8.75
CA ALA A 190 -7.39 2.78 9.35
C ALA A 190 -7.44 2.77 10.89
N GLY A 191 -7.43 3.95 11.52
CA GLY A 191 -7.58 4.08 12.98
C GLY A 191 -8.99 3.93 13.51
N LEU A 192 -10.00 4.07 12.67
CA LEU A 192 -11.39 3.80 13.05
C LEU A 192 -11.74 2.33 12.89
N ASP A 193 -11.40 1.75 11.73
CA ASP A 193 -11.68 0.34 11.43
C ASP A 193 -10.73 -0.18 10.35
N MET A 194 -9.65 -0.84 10.80
CA MET A 194 -8.59 -1.32 9.93
C MET A 194 -9.03 -2.44 8.97
N GLU A 195 -9.96 -3.32 9.35
CA GLU A 195 -10.46 -4.34 8.41
C GLU A 195 -11.31 -3.68 7.32
N ALA A 196 -12.18 -2.75 7.73
CA ALA A 196 -12.95 -1.98 6.78
C ALA A 196 -12.03 -1.17 5.86
N TYR A 197 -10.94 -0.59 6.39
CA TYR A 197 -9.90 0.08 5.61
C TYR A 197 -9.21 -0.87 4.62
N SER A 198 -8.71 -2.02 5.08
CA SER A 198 -8.02 -3.02 4.24
C SER A 198 -8.91 -3.58 3.13
N SER A 199 -10.22 -3.68 3.37
CA SER A 199 -11.20 -4.19 2.40
C SER A 199 -11.70 -3.13 1.42
N GLN A 200 -11.30 -1.86 1.56
CA GLN A 200 -11.63 -0.82 0.59
C GLN A 200 -10.98 -1.15 -0.74
N SER A 201 -11.79 -1.14 -1.81
CA SER A 201 -11.34 -1.49 -3.17
C SER A 201 -10.13 -0.69 -3.67
N ILE A 202 -9.95 0.54 -3.17
CA ILE A 202 -8.81 1.40 -3.51
C ILE A 202 -7.51 0.91 -2.84
N GLU A 203 -7.55 0.60 -1.54
CA GLU A 203 -6.42 0.07 -0.77
C GLU A 203 -6.06 -1.36 -1.17
N PHE A 204 -7.08 -2.19 -1.40
CA PHE A 204 -6.90 -3.55 -1.88
C PHE A 204 -6.20 -3.57 -3.25
N ASP A 205 -6.63 -2.71 -4.18
CA ASP A 205 -5.99 -2.59 -5.49
C ASP A 205 -4.56 -2.04 -5.37
N ALA A 206 -4.33 -1.02 -4.52
CA ALA A 206 -2.99 -0.47 -4.31
C ALA A 206 -2.02 -1.52 -3.78
N ARG A 207 -2.44 -2.28 -2.76
CA ARG A 207 -1.68 -3.39 -2.20
C ARG A 207 -1.44 -4.50 -3.21
N ASN A 208 -2.48 -4.92 -3.93
CA ASN A 208 -2.35 -5.97 -4.93
C ASN A 208 -1.41 -5.55 -6.08
N PHE A 209 -1.44 -4.28 -6.48
CA PHE A 209 -0.54 -3.73 -7.51
C PHE A 209 0.92 -3.79 -7.05
N THR A 210 1.20 -3.33 -5.82
CA THR A 210 2.51 -3.43 -5.17
C THR A 210 2.96 -4.89 -5.07
N ASN A 211 2.12 -5.79 -4.57
CA ASN A 211 2.45 -7.20 -4.40
C ASN A 211 2.74 -7.91 -5.73
N ARG A 212 2.06 -7.53 -6.83
CA ARG A 212 2.36 -8.04 -8.17
C ARG A 212 3.75 -7.64 -8.65
N ILE A 213 4.17 -6.41 -8.35
CA ILE A 213 5.52 -5.91 -8.68
C ILE A 213 6.56 -6.71 -7.91
N TRP A 214 6.39 -6.86 -6.59
CA TRP A 214 7.29 -7.65 -5.74
C TRP A 214 7.37 -9.13 -6.15
N GLN A 215 6.22 -9.76 -6.39
CA GLN A 215 6.15 -11.15 -6.86
C GLN A 215 6.94 -11.32 -8.16
N ARG A 216 6.82 -10.36 -9.09
CA ARG A 216 7.52 -10.42 -10.37
C ARG A 216 9.02 -10.17 -10.21
N ALA A 217 9.42 -9.24 -9.33
CA ALA A 217 10.82 -8.91 -9.10
C ALA A 217 11.59 -9.99 -8.33
N TYR A 218 10.99 -10.63 -7.33
CA TYR A 218 11.74 -11.53 -6.43
C TYR A 218 11.17 -12.96 -6.33
N GLY A 219 10.12 -13.28 -7.08
CA GLY A 219 9.59 -14.64 -7.20
C GLY A 219 8.91 -15.19 -5.94
N MET A 220 8.71 -14.39 -4.90
CA MET A 220 8.04 -14.82 -3.67
C MET A 220 6.53 -14.70 -3.83
N SER A 221 5.81 -15.82 -3.81
CA SER A 221 4.35 -15.79 -3.70
C SER A 221 3.78 -17.00 -2.99
N VAL A 222 2.82 -16.74 -2.11
CA VAL A 222 1.82 -17.72 -1.67
C VAL A 222 0.51 -17.34 -2.37
N PRO A 223 0.00 -18.14 -3.32
CA PRO A 223 -1.30 -17.90 -3.93
C PRO A 223 -2.40 -17.92 -2.87
N LEU A 224 -3.39 -17.04 -2.95
CA LEU A 224 -4.64 -17.21 -2.20
C LEU A 224 -5.41 -18.38 -2.82
N GLY A 225 -5.18 -19.58 -2.29
CA GLY A 225 -5.99 -20.76 -2.56
C GLY A 225 -7.41 -20.55 -2.03
N GLY A 226 -8.41 -20.82 -2.87
CA GLY A 226 -9.81 -20.54 -2.61
C GLY A 226 -10.37 -21.18 -1.34
N HIS A 227 -11.26 -20.45 -0.70
CA HIS A 227 -12.27 -20.94 0.23
C HIS A 227 -13.65 -20.63 -0.34
#